data_AF-A0A830EJ64-F1
#
_entry.id   AF-A0A830EJ64-F1
#
_cell.length_a   1.000
_cell.length_b   1.000
_cell.length_c   1.000
_cell.angle_alpha   90.00
_cell.angle_beta   90.00
_cell.angle_gamma   90.00
#
_symmetry.space_group_name_H-M   'P 1'
#
loop_
_entity.id
_entity.type
_entity.pdbx_description
1 polymer ?
#
loop_
_entity_poly.entity_id
_entity_poly.type
_entity_poly.pdbx_seq_one_letter_code
_entity_poly.pdbx_strand_id
1 'polypeptide(L)'
;MTKHIGERVAKPLRRGDGPNKFRLSAMDTATTTYDGDDGWAKRPPAVLECPRCGGDILQHHSRDDIDCPHCVAEFSYQKFPELELNHLTCPVCRSEMAHGQRHPEAFDLVEWATCNGCRYHWEFKHSYS
;
A
#
# COMPACT_ATOMS: atom_id res chain seq x y z
N MET A 1 66.26 -2.55 -31.09
CA MET A 1 65.27 -1.50 -30.79
C MET A 1 63.98 -1.86 -31.52
N THR A 2 63.07 -2.62 -30.89
CA THR A 2 61.93 -2.24 -30.00
C THR A 2 60.58 -2.27 -30.74
N LYS A 3 59.70 -3.24 -30.36
CA LYS A 3 58.23 -3.12 -30.16
C LYS A 3 57.33 -2.90 -31.41
N HIS A 4 56.12 -3.46 -31.64
CA HIS A 4 55.00 -4.09 -30.89
C HIS A 4 54.12 -4.91 -31.89
N ILE A 5 53.62 -6.14 -31.62
CA ILE A 5 52.40 -6.59 -30.87
C ILE A 5 51.05 -6.04 -31.36
N GLY A 6 50.14 -6.97 -31.75
CA GLY A 6 48.66 -6.95 -31.59
C GLY A 6 47.89 -5.93 -32.45
N GLU A 7 46.67 -6.12 -32.96
CA GLU A 7 45.57 -7.05 -32.72
C GLU A 7 44.68 -7.06 -33.98
N ARG A 8 44.09 -8.21 -34.33
CA ARG A 8 42.94 -8.27 -35.26
C ARG A 8 41.70 -7.76 -34.52
N VAL A 9 41.38 -6.48 -34.69
CA VAL A 9 40.10 -5.93 -34.25
C VAL A 9 39.06 -6.21 -35.33
N ALA A 10 38.05 -6.99 -34.96
CA ALA A 10 36.89 -7.30 -35.78
C ALA A 10 36.19 -6.02 -36.26
N LYS A 11 35.66 -6.07 -37.50
CA LYS A 11 34.89 -4.99 -38.13
C LYS A 11 33.80 -4.44 -37.17
N PRO A 12 33.52 -3.12 -37.19
CA PRO A 12 32.48 -2.54 -36.36
C PRO A 12 31.11 -3.07 -36.81
N LEU A 13 30.32 -3.51 -35.83
CA LEU A 13 28.89 -3.76 -36.01
C LEU A 13 28.26 -2.47 -36.53
N ARG A 14 27.69 -2.54 -37.73
CA ARG A 14 26.97 -1.43 -38.37
C ARG A 14 25.84 -0.98 -37.44
N ARG A 15 25.89 0.29 -37.03
CA ARG A 15 24.77 0.99 -36.40
C ARG A 15 23.67 1.11 -37.46
N GLY A 16 22.64 0.30 -37.36
CA GLY A 16 21.44 0.46 -38.17
C GLY A 16 20.78 1.78 -37.79
N ASP A 17 20.56 2.64 -38.78
CA ASP A 17 19.67 3.79 -38.69
C ASP A 17 18.25 3.29 -38.40
N GLY A 18 17.84 3.43 -37.16
CA GLY A 18 16.44 3.31 -36.76
C GLY A 18 16.07 4.57 -35.99
N PRO A 19 15.23 5.47 -36.52
CA PRO A 19 14.54 6.39 -35.65
C PRO A 19 13.56 5.54 -34.84
N ASN A 20 14.02 5.07 -33.68
CA ASN A 20 13.17 4.62 -32.60
C ASN A 20 12.26 5.79 -32.24
N LYS A 21 11.14 5.91 -32.95
CA LYS A 21 9.97 6.61 -32.45
C LYS A 21 9.38 5.70 -31.37
N PHE A 22 10.09 5.61 -30.24
CA PHE A 22 9.41 5.43 -28.97
C PHE A 22 8.49 6.64 -28.88
N ARG A 23 7.25 6.49 -29.36
CA ARG A 23 6.16 7.24 -28.76
C ARG A 23 6.13 6.72 -27.34
N LEU A 24 6.80 7.46 -26.45
CA LEU A 24 6.26 7.65 -25.12
C LEU A 24 4.86 8.22 -25.36
N SER A 25 3.89 7.35 -25.64
CA SER A 25 2.59 7.53 -25.04
C SER A 25 2.92 7.49 -23.55
N ALA A 26 3.30 8.65 -23.01
CA ALA A 26 3.08 8.93 -21.63
C ALA A 26 1.57 8.74 -21.49
N MET A 27 1.16 7.52 -21.15
CA MET A 27 0.10 7.40 -20.20
C MET A 27 0.66 8.12 -18.98
N ASP A 28 0.46 9.44 -18.94
CA ASP A 28 -0.01 10.08 -17.73
C ASP A 28 -1.04 9.10 -17.20
N THR A 29 -0.57 8.20 -16.33
CA THR A 29 -1.43 7.35 -15.55
C THR A 29 -2.02 8.35 -14.58
N ALA A 30 -3.05 9.05 -15.09
CA ALA A 30 -3.94 9.85 -14.31
C ALA A 30 -4.63 8.83 -13.41
N THR A 31 -4.00 8.51 -12.30
CA THR A 31 -4.66 7.93 -11.16
C THR A 31 -5.58 9.04 -10.67
N THR A 32 -6.76 9.13 -11.27
CA THR A 32 -7.88 9.89 -10.73
C THR A 32 -8.37 9.14 -9.50
N THR A 33 -7.54 9.13 -8.44
CA THR A 33 -8.04 8.90 -7.09
C THR A 33 -8.98 10.07 -6.85
N TYR A 34 -10.28 9.84 -6.95
CA TYR A 34 -11.24 10.92 -6.91
C TYR A 34 -11.40 11.53 -5.52
N ASP A 35 -11.02 10.84 -4.45
CA ASP A 35 -10.87 11.39 -3.10
C ASP A 35 -9.98 10.41 -2.34
N GLY A 36 -8.87 10.89 -1.81
CA GLY A 36 -7.97 10.09 -0.98
C GLY A 36 -7.76 10.75 0.37
N ASP A 37 -7.81 9.98 1.45
CA ASP A 37 -7.53 10.47 2.79
C ASP A 37 -6.16 10.02 3.26
N ASP A 38 -5.50 10.86 4.04
CA ASP A 38 -4.22 10.54 4.66
C ASP A 38 -4.30 10.58 6.19
N GLY A 39 -3.43 9.77 6.81
CA GLY A 39 -3.19 9.77 8.25
C GLY A 39 -4.08 8.83 9.05
N TRP A 40 -3.58 8.43 10.22
CA TRP A 40 -4.23 7.44 11.10
C TRP A 40 -5.65 7.84 11.50
N ALA A 41 -5.87 9.13 11.77
CA ALA A 41 -7.16 9.66 12.18
C ALA A 41 -8.30 9.30 11.20
N LYS A 42 -7.99 9.23 9.91
CA LYS A 42 -8.93 8.97 8.82
C LYS A 42 -8.87 7.53 8.30
N ARG A 43 -8.21 6.62 9.03
CA ARG A 43 -8.14 5.20 8.67
C ARG A 43 -9.56 4.67 8.39
N PRO A 44 -9.76 3.94 7.28
CA PRO A 44 -11.03 3.27 7.00
C PRO A 44 -11.46 2.34 8.14
N PRO A 45 -12.76 2.06 8.31
CA PRO A 45 -13.21 1.05 9.26
C PRO A 45 -12.46 -0.27 9.09
N ALA A 46 -12.07 -0.90 10.20
CA ALA A 46 -11.44 -2.23 10.17
C ALA A 46 -12.36 -3.28 10.76
N VAL A 47 -12.23 -4.48 10.23
CA VAL A 47 -12.65 -5.71 10.87
C VAL A 47 -11.41 -6.40 11.42
N LEU A 48 -11.40 -6.60 12.73
CA LEU A 48 -10.32 -7.23 13.50
C LEU A 48 -10.79 -8.59 14.03
N GLU A 49 -9.88 -9.53 14.23
CA GLU A 49 -10.18 -10.77 14.96
C GLU A 49 -10.06 -10.56 16.47
N CYS A 50 -11.07 -11.00 17.24
CA CYS A 50 -11.00 -10.98 18.69
C CYS A 50 -10.04 -12.05 19.22
N PRO A 51 -8.98 -11.71 19.98
CA PRO A 51 -8.02 -12.70 20.48
C PRO A 51 -8.58 -13.60 21.58
N ARG A 52 -9.78 -13.30 22.12
CA ARG A 52 -10.41 -14.12 23.17
C ARG A 52 -11.38 -15.16 22.63
N CYS A 53 -12.11 -14.85 21.56
CA CYS A 53 -13.17 -15.72 21.05
C CYS A 53 -13.12 -15.97 19.54
N GLY A 54 -12.16 -15.38 18.81
CA GLY A 54 -12.01 -15.52 17.36
C GLY A 54 -13.11 -14.84 16.53
N GLY A 55 -13.95 -14.01 17.15
CA GLY A 55 -15.05 -13.33 16.48
C GLY A 55 -14.62 -12.01 15.84
N ASP A 56 -15.30 -11.61 14.77
CA ASP A 56 -15.03 -10.35 14.09
C ASP A 56 -15.45 -9.14 14.95
N ILE A 57 -14.59 -8.13 15.01
CA ILE A 57 -14.83 -6.85 15.67
C ILE A 57 -14.76 -5.74 14.64
N LEU A 58 -15.83 -4.98 14.48
CA LEU A 58 -15.85 -3.78 13.65
C LEU A 58 -15.38 -2.57 14.48
N GLN A 59 -14.23 -2.01 14.13
CA GLN A 59 -13.80 -0.71 14.64
C GLN A 59 -14.15 0.37 13.60
N HIS A 60 -15.17 1.19 13.89
CA HIS A 60 -15.69 2.20 12.98
C HIS A 60 -14.72 3.35 12.73
N HIS A 61 -14.15 3.94 13.80
CA HIS A 61 -13.13 4.97 13.70
C HIS A 61 -11.82 4.55 14.34
N SER A 62 -10.72 5.11 13.84
CA SER A 62 -9.34 4.79 14.26
C SER A 62 -9.02 5.04 15.74
N ARG A 63 -9.84 5.84 16.43
CA ARG A 63 -9.67 6.22 17.84
C ARG A 63 -10.75 5.67 18.75
N ASP A 64 -11.70 4.91 18.20
CA ASP A 64 -12.71 4.24 19.01
C ASP A 64 -12.06 3.08 19.75
N ASP A 65 -12.53 2.80 20.95
CA ASP A 65 -12.21 1.53 21.60
C ASP A 65 -12.79 0.36 20.78
N ILE A 66 -12.18 -0.81 20.97
CA ILE A 66 -12.40 -2.00 20.17
C ILE A 66 -13.18 -2.98 21.04
N ASP A 67 -14.50 -2.98 20.86
CA ASP A 67 -15.42 -3.75 21.70
C ASP A 67 -15.93 -4.98 20.94
N CYS A 68 -15.57 -6.18 21.43
CA CYS A 68 -16.00 -7.41 20.80
C CYS A 68 -17.49 -7.67 21.06
N PRO A 69 -18.34 -7.73 20.01
CA PRO A 69 -19.78 -7.96 20.19
C PRO A 69 -20.12 -9.40 20.61
N HIS A 70 -19.16 -10.31 20.54
CA HIS A 70 -19.36 -11.74 20.81
C HIS A 70 -19.04 -12.13 22.25
N CYS A 71 -18.00 -11.57 22.84
CA CYS A 71 -17.54 -11.93 24.19
C CYS A 71 -17.39 -10.74 25.16
N VAL A 72 -17.76 -9.53 24.72
CA VAL A 72 -17.73 -8.30 25.53
C VAL A 72 -16.32 -7.96 26.03
N ALA A 73 -15.29 -8.40 25.31
CA ALA A 73 -13.92 -7.96 25.55
C ALA A 73 -13.72 -6.57 24.97
N GLU A 74 -13.12 -5.68 25.75
CA GLU A 74 -12.81 -4.31 25.36
C GLU A 74 -11.30 -4.15 25.25
N PHE A 75 -10.84 -3.51 24.18
CA PHE A 75 -9.44 -3.15 23.97
C PHE A 75 -9.36 -1.68 23.62
N SER A 76 -8.37 -0.96 24.16
CA SER A 76 -8.18 0.43 23.77
C SER A 76 -7.75 0.54 22.30
N TYR A 77 -8.05 1.66 21.64
CA TYR A 77 -7.61 1.90 20.25
C TYR A 77 -6.08 1.75 20.05
N GLN A 78 -5.28 1.92 21.11
CA GLN A 78 -3.83 1.78 21.08
C GLN A 78 -3.38 0.33 20.89
N LYS A 79 -4.24 -0.64 21.23
CA LYS A 79 -3.99 -2.07 21.04
C LYS A 79 -4.20 -2.55 19.61
N PHE A 80 -4.70 -1.70 18.71
CA PHE A 80 -4.93 -2.05 17.31
C PHE A 80 -3.76 -2.81 16.65
N PRO A 81 -2.48 -2.37 16.76
CA PRO A 81 -1.35 -3.05 16.12
C PRO A 81 -1.09 -4.46 16.67
N GLU A 82 -1.61 -4.78 17.85
CA GLU A 82 -1.46 -6.10 18.48
C GLU A 82 -2.59 -7.07 18.10
N LEU A 83 -3.61 -6.59 17.37
CA LEU A 83 -4.77 -7.37 16.96
C LEU A 83 -4.67 -7.76 15.49
N GLU A 84 -5.14 -8.96 15.16
CA GLU A 84 -5.16 -9.44 13.78
C GLU A 84 -6.16 -8.62 12.95
N LEU A 85 -5.67 -8.03 11.86
CA LEU A 85 -6.50 -7.29 10.91
C LEU A 85 -7.00 -8.24 9.81
N ASN A 86 -8.31 -8.51 9.82
CA ASN A 86 -8.94 -9.33 8.78
C ASN A 86 -9.06 -8.54 7.47
N HIS A 87 -9.66 -7.36 7.53
CA HIS A 87 -9.75 -6.46 6.37
C HIS A 87 -10.13 -5.02 6.74
N LEU A 88 -9.96 -4.12 5.78
CA LEU A 88 -10.47 -2.75 5.82
C LEU A 88 -11.71 -2.63 4.92
N THR A 89 -12.70 -1.87 5.38
CA THR A 89 -13.94 -1.60 4.64
C THR A 89 -13.93 -0.20 4.06
N CYS A 90 -14.24 -0.06 2.77
CA CYS A 90 -14.29 1.24 2.10
C CYS A 90 -15.39 2.14 2.72
N PRO A 91 -15.05 3.36 3.17
CA PRO A 91 -16.03 4.26 3.77
C PRO A 91 -17.07 4.78 2.76
N VAL A 92 -16.77 4.71 1.46
CA VAL A 92 -17.63 5.22 0.38
C VAL A 92 -18.62 4.15 -0.08
N CYS A 93 -18.13 2.98 -0.53
CA CYS A 93 -18.98 1.94 -1.15
C CYS A 93 -19.14 0.67 -0.30
N ARG A 94 -18.53 0.62 0.89
CA ARG A 94 -18.56 -0.52 1.84
C ARG A 94 -17.98 -1.83 1.33
N SER A 95 -17.28 -1.80 0.19
CA SER A 95 -16.53 -2.96 -0.30
C SER A 95 -15.25 -3.16 0.50
N GLU A 96 -14.79 -4.41 0.57
CA GLU A 96 -13.47 -4.72 1.10
C GLU A 96 -12.36 -4.02 0.30
N MET A 97 -11.33 -3.56 1.01
CA MET A 97 -10.20 -2.85 0.43
C MET A 97 -8.96 -3.74 0.39
N ALA A 98 -8.25 -3.69 -0.74
CA ALA A 98 -6.88 -4.20 -0.79
C ALA A 98 -6.00 -3.31 0.08
N HIS A 99 -5.18 -3.91 0.94
CA HIS A 99 -4.40 -3.17 1.92
C HIS A 99 -3.04 -3.83 2.16
N GLY A 100 -2.14 -3.13 2.85
CA GLY A 100 -0.85 -3.69 3.20
C GLY A 100 0.07 -2.72 3.94
N GLN A 101 1.29 -3.17 4.13
CA GLN A 101 2.39 -2.41 4.72
C GLN A 101 3.34 -1.94 3.61
N ARG A 102 3.95 -0.76 3.79
CA ARG A 102 5.05 -0.27 2.94
C ARG A 102 6.41 -0.54 3.61
N HIS A 103 6.46 -0.53 4.95
CA HIS A 103 7.67 -0.67 5.76
C HIS A 103 7.43 -1.71 6.88
N PRO A 104 7.37 -3.01 6.54
CA PRO A 104 7.07 -4.07 7.50
C PRO A 104 8.11 -4.18 8.62
N GLU A 105 9.37 -3.82 8.37
CA GLU A 105 10.41 -3.79 9.41
C GLU A 105 10.31 -2.61 10.39
N ALA A 106 9.51 -1.58 10.08
CA ALA A 106 9.40 -0.36 10.88
C ALA A 106 8.06 -0.25 11.62
N PHE A 107 6.99 -0.80 11.04
CA PHE A 107 5.63 -0.65 11.55
C PHE A 107 4.85 -1.95 11.43
N ASP A 108 4.29 -2.40 12.56
CA ASP A 108 3.38 -3.55 12.60
C ASP A 108 1.91 -3.09 12.47
N LEU A 109 1.64 -2.23 11.48
CA LEU A 109 0.30 -1.72 11.22
C LEU A 109 0.08 -1.51 9.73
N VAL A 110 -1.18 -1.56 9.31
CA VAL A 110 -1.57 -1.28 7.92
C VAL A 110 -1.23 0.16 7.54
N GLU A 111 -0.51 0.33 6.43
CA GLU A 111 -0.01 1.63 5.98
C GLU A 111 -0.73 2.18 4.75
N TRP A 112 -1.46 1.34 4.01
CA TRP A 112 -2.24 1.79 2.86
C TRP A 112 -3.44 0.88 2.64
N ALA A 113 -4.48 1.45 2.01
CA ALA A 113 -5.64 0.70 1.56
C ALA A 113 -6.22 1.34 0.29
N THR A 114 -6.59 0.51 -0.69
CA THR A 114 -7.21 0.94 -1.94
C THR A 114 -8.50 0.16 -2.20
N CYS A 115 -9.58 0.87 -2.46
CA CYS A 115 -10.83 0.28 -2.91
C CYS A 115 -10.82 0.09 -4.42
N ASN A 116 -10.99 -1.14 -4.89
CA ASN A 116 -11.10 -1.43 -6.32
C ASN A 116 -12.46 -1.05 -6.92
N GLY A 117 -13.50 -0.90 -6.10
CA GLY A 117 -14.86 -0.57 -6.54
C GLY A 117 -15.05 0.92 -6.88
N CYS A 118 -14.64 1.81 -6.00
CA CYS A 118 -14.81 3.27 -6.17
C CYS A 118 -13.49 4.04 -6.33
N ARG A 119 -12.34 3.36 -6.33
CA ARG A 119 -11.00 3.95 -6.45
C ARG A 119 -10.59 4.87 -5.29
N TYR A 120 -11.33 4.88 -4.19
CA TYR A 120 -10.92 5.51 -2.93
C TYR A 120 -9.59 4.92 -2.44
N HIS A 121 -8.69 5.79 -2.00
CA HIS A 121 -7.38 5.40 -1.47
C HIS A 121 -7.15 6.06 -0.12
N TRP A 122 -6.61 5.29 0.82
CA TRP A 122 -6.13 5.80 2.09
C TRP A 122 -4.66 5.44 2.27
N GLU A 123 -3.88 6.35 2.85
CA GLU A 123 -2.50 6.08 3.24
C GLU A 123 -2.14 6.62 4.63
N PHE A 124 -1.27 5.89 5.30
CA PHE A 124 -0.68 6.30 6.56
C PHE A 124 0.37 7.37 6.31
N LYS A 125 0.19 8.50 6.98
CA LYS A 125 1.10 9.64 6.91
C LYS A 125 2.25 9.44 7.89
N HIS A 126 3.43 9.13 7.36
CA HIS A 126 4.67 9.20 8.10
C HIS A 126 5.02 10.69 8.29
N SER A 127 4.96 11.18 9.53
CA SER A 127 5.62 12.44 9.87
C SER A 127 7.12 12.20 9.88
N TYR A 128 7.75 12.22 8.71
CA TYR A 128 9.20 12.43 8.63
C TYR A 128 9.45 13.90 9.00
N SER A 129 9.90 14.14 10.24
CA SER A 129 10.50 15.41 10.67
C SER A 129 12.00 15.22 10.82
#